data_AF-A0AAV4I4X4-F1
#
_entry.id   AF-A0AAV4I4X4-F1
#
_cell.length_a   1.000
_cell.length_b   1.000
_cell.length_c   1.000
_cell.angle_alpha   90.00
_cell.angle_beta   90.00
_cell.angle_gamma   90.00
#
_symmetry.space_group_name_H-M   'P 1'
#
loop_
_entity.id
_entity.type
_entity.pdbx_description
1 polymer ?
#
loop_
_entity_poly.entity_id
_entity_poly.type
_entity_poly.pdbx_seq_one_letter_code
_entity_poly.pdbx_strand_id
1 'polypeptide(L)' 'MSYKKQILEKELDILCLTETWISEAGDENIIADLTPPGFSTTSFPRTGRRGGGVALVYRSNLTSVVAKEYLTTSP' A
#
# COMPACT_ATOMS: atom_id res chain seq x y z
N MET A 1 17.29 -0.44 -6.77
CA MET A 1 17.21 -0.65 -5.31
C MET A 1 15.77 -0.98 -4.98
N SER A 2 15.46 -2.17 -4.46
CA SER A 2 14.07 -2.60 -4.21
C SER A 2 13.62 -2.17 -2.81
N TYR A 3 12.41 -1.61 -2.67
CA TYR A 3 11.90 -1.19 -1.36
C TYR A 3 11.72 -2.38 -0.39
N LYS A 4 11.50 -3.61 -0.91
CA LYS A 4 11.43 -4.85 -0.10
C LYS A 4 12.71 -5.05 0.73
N LYS A 5 13.85 -4.61 0.21
CA LYS A 5 15.11 -4.67 0.93
C LYS A 5 15.20 -3.57 2.00
N GLN A 6 14.72 -2.37 1.69
CA GLN A 6 14.78 -1.22 2.60
C GLN A 6 13.91 -1.41 3.85
N ILE A 7 12.70 -1.97 3.71
CA ILE A 7 11.81 -2.22 4.85
C ILE A 7 12.42 -3.23 5.84
N LEU A 8 13.18 -4.21 5.33
CA LEU A 8 13.88 -5.20 6.15
C LEU A 8 15.16 -4.64 6.76
N GLU A 9 16.03 -4.01 5.97
CA GLU A 9 17.33 -3.50 6.44
C GLU A 9 17.21 -2.35 7.44
N LYS A 10 16.17 -1.52 7.28
CA LYS A 10 15.89 -0.41 8.20
C LYS A 10 14.93 -0.80 9.31
N GLU A 11 14.55 -2.08 9.38
CA GLU A 11 13.64 -2.61 10.40
C GLU A 11 12.34 -1.79 10.53
N LEU A 12 11.78 -1.36 9.40
CA LEU A 12 10.57 -0.54 9.40
C LEU A 12 9.35 -1.42 9.66
N ASP A 13 8.45 -0.93 10.50
CA ASP A 13 7.16 -1.60 10.73
C ASP A 13 6.11 -1.22 9.67
N ILE A 14 6.23 -0.02 9.09
CA ILE A 14 5.29 0.55 8.14
C ILE A 14 6.06 1.29 7.05
N LEU A 15 5.64 1.10 5.79
CA LEU A 15 6.13 1.80 4.62
C LEU A 15 4.94 2.26 3.75
N CYS A 16 4.87 3.57 3.50
CA CYS A 16 3.88 4.17 2.61
C CYS A 16 4.51 4.40 1.24
N LEU A 17 3.90 3.85 0.20
CA LEU A 17 4.29 4.02 -1.20
C LEU A 17 3.28 4.92 -1.90
N THR A 18 3.78 5.91 -2.65
CA THR A 18 2.98 6.78 -3.52
C THR A 18 3.37 6.53 -4.97
N GLU A 19 2.46 6.82 -5.91
CA GLU A 19 2.70 6.58 -7.33
C GLU A 19 3.03 5.09 -7.58
N THR A 20 2.13 4.20 -7.15
CA THR A 20 2.33 2.75 -7.28
C THR A 20 2.01 2.21 -8.68
N TRP A 21 1.15 2.89 -9.42
CA TRP A 21 0.69 2.48 -10.76
C TRP A 21 0.09 1.07 -10.80
N ILE A 22 -0.40 0.58 -9.66
CA ILE A 22 -1.09 -0.71 -9.52
C ILE A 22 -2.56 -0.53 -9.90
N SER A 23 -3.07 -1.45 -10.71
CA SER A 23 -4.44 -1.49 -11.21
C SER A 23 -5.42 -2.08 -10.19
N GLU A 24 -6.72 -1.80 -10.33
CA GLU A 24 -7.76 -2.39 -9.48
C GLU A 24 -7.91 -3.90 -9.62
N ALA A 25 -7.57 -4.45 -10.79
CA ALA A 25 -7.65 -5.87 -11.08
C ALA A 25 -6.49 -6.29 -11.98
N GLY A 26 -6.04 -7.55 -11.84
CA GLY A 26 -5.02 -8.15 -12.68
C GLY A 26 -3.57 -8.00 -12.18
N ASP A 27 -3.36 -7.19 -11.14
CA ASP A 27 -2.05 -6.95 -10.52
C ASP A 27 -1.90 -7.65 -9.14
N GLU A 28 -2.77 -8.62 -8.82
CA GLU A 28 -2.76 -9.33 -7.53
C GLU A 28 -1.45 -10.09 -7.32
N ASN A 29 -0.93 -10.71 -8.39
CA ASN A 29 0.36 -11.40 -8.38
C ASN A 29 1.53 -10.43 -8.18
N ILE A 30 1.41 -9.20 -8.68
CA ILE A 30 2.41 -8.16 -8.47
C ILE A 30 2.42 -7.78 -7.00
N ILE A 31 1.26 -7.49 -6.40
CA ILE A 31 1.14 -7.16 -4.98
C ILE A 31 1.71 -8.29 -4.10
N ALA A 32 1.41 -9.55 -4.44
CA ALA A 32 1.92 -10.71 -3.72
C ALA A 32 3.46 -10.79 -3.78
N ASP A 33 4.07 -10.67 -4.97
CA ASP A 33 5.54 -10.65 -5.08
C ASP A 33 6.14 -9.47 -4.31
N LEU A 34 5.47 -8.33 -4.36
CA LEU A 34 5.87 -7.09 -3.73
C LEU A 34 5.76 -7.11 -2.19
N THR A 35 5.08 -8.10 -1.61
CA THR A 35 4.88 -8.21 -0.15
C THR A 35 6.01 -9.02 0.50
N PRO A 36 6.86 -8.43 1.36
CA PRO A 36 7.88 -9.18 2.08
C PRO A 36 7.27 -10.22 3.06
N PRO A 37 7.99 -11.30 3.37
CA PRO A 37 7.56 -12.24 4.41
C PRO A 37 7.33 -11.56 5.77
N GLY A 38 6.20 -11.84 6.42
CA GLY A 38 5.81 -11.24 7.70
C GLY A 38 5.20 -9.83 7.59
N PHE A 39 4.91 -9.40 6.37
CA PHE A 39 4.22 -8.15 6.07
C PHE A 39 2.92 -8.40 5.31
N SER A 40 2.05 -7.42 5.38
CA SER A 40 0.81 -7.32 4.61
C SER A 40 0.86 -6.06 3.77
N THR A 41 0.27 -6.11 2.58
CA THR A 41 0.17 -4.96 1.67
C THR A 41 -1.29 -4.64 1.40
N THR A 42 -1.66 -3.38 1.58
CA THR A 42 -2.98 -2.86 1.17
C THR A 42 -2.76 -1.82 0.08
N SER A 43 -3.28 -2.09 -1.12
CA SER A 43 -3.18 -1.19 -2.27
C SER A 43 -4.46 -0.37 -2.42
N PHE A 44 -4.32 0.91 -2.76
CA PHE A 44 -5.39 1.82 -3.13
C PHE A 44 -5.08 2.40 -4.51
N PRO A 45 -5.46 1.68 -5.59
CA PRO A 45 -5.34 2.15 -6.97
C PRO A 45 -6.06 3.48 -7.17
N ARG A 46 -5.55 4.31 -8.11
CA ARG A 46 -6.28 5.50 -8.55
C ARG A 46 -7.24 5.13 -9.66
N THR A 47 -8.52 5.39 -9.46
CA THR A 47 -9.57 5.10 -10.45
C THR A 47 -9.79 6.27 -11.42
N GLY A 48 -10.22 5.96 -12.64
CA GLY A 48 -10.69 6.95 -13.63
C GLY A 48 -9.62 7.88 -14.22
N ARG A 49 -8.34 7.69 -13.91
CA ARG A 49 -7.21 8.47 -14.47
C ARG A 49 -5.99 7.57 -14.67
N ARG A 50 -5.06 7.99 -15.54
CA ARG A 50 -3.76 7.31 -15.72
C ARG A 50 -2.79 7.72 -14.61
N GLY A 51 -2.09 6.73 -14.04
CA GLY A 51 -1.05 6.93 -13.05
C GLY A 51 -1.54 7.26 -11.64
N GLY A 52 -0.63 7.27 -10.67
CA GLY A 52 -0.93 7.47 -9.26
C GLY A 52 -1.14 6.16 -8.49
N GLY A 53 -1.96 6.23 -7.45
CA GLY A 53 -2.18 5.13 -6.50
C GLY A 53 -1.25 5.20 -5.31
N VAL A 54 -1.69 4.60 -4.20
CA VAL A 54 -0.89 4.45 -2.98
C VAL A 54 -0.94 3.01 -2.49
N ALA A 55 0.07 2.58 -1.76
CA ALA A 55 0.05 1.30 -1.07
C ALA A 55 0.68 1.42 0.32
N LEU A 56 0.14 0.66 1.26
CA LEU A 56 0.64 0.54 2.62
C LEU A 56 1.22 -0.86 2.78
N VAL A 57 2.52 -0.95 3.10
CA VAL A 57 3.19 -2.20 3.48
C VAL A 57 3.46 -2.14 4.98
N TYR A 58 2.99 -3.12 5.74
CA TYR A 58 3.06 -3.08 7.21
C TYR A 58 3.24 -4.49 7.79
N ARG A 59 3.82 -4.60 8.99
CA ARG A 59 3.97 -5.89 9.68
C ARG A 59 2.62 -6.58 9.85
N SER A 60 2.54 -7.88 9.59
CA SER A 60 1.27 -8.63 9.63
C SER A 60 0.64 -8.76 11.03
N ASN A 61 1.38 -8.43 12.09
CA ASN A 61 0.83 -8.35 13.46
C ASN A 61 0.18 -6.99 13.77
N LEU A 62 0.24 -6.02 12.85
CA LEU A 62 -0.45 -4.74 12.96
C LEU A 62 -1.79 -4.83 12.23
N THR A 63 -2.82 -4.22 12.80
CA THR A 63 -4.13 -4.06 12.15
C THR A 63 -4.19 -2.72 11.45
N SER A 64 -4.44 -2.72 10.14
CA SER A 64 -4.73 -1.50 9.40
C SER A 64 -6.24 -1.29 9.25
N VAL A 65 -6.69 -0.04 9.36
CA VAL A 65 -8.08 0.35 9.15
C VAL A 65 -8.15 1.45 8.10
N VAL A 66 -9.04 1.29 7.13
CA VAL A 66 -9.35 2.36 6.19
C VAL A 66 -10.39 3.25 6.85
N ALA A 67 -9.95 4.40 7.35
CA ALA A 67 -10.87 5.42 7.82
C ALA A 67 -11.70 5.90 6.62
N LYS A 68 -12.98 5.54 6.59
CA LYS A 68 -13.97 6.22 5.74
C LYS A 68 -14.43 7.44 6.53
N GLU A 69 -14.35 8.61 5.89
CA GLU A 69 -14.79 9.93 6.38
C GLU A 69 -13.78 10.76 7.18
N TYR A 70 -13.15 11.71 6.48
CA TYR A 70 -13.16 13.14 6.83
C TYR A 70 -13.27 13.89 5.48
N LEU A 71 -14.05 14.99 5.42
CA LEU A 71 -14.52 15.76 4.23
C LEU A 71 -15.83 15.20 3.62
N THR A 72 -17.07 15.62 3.94
CA THR A 72 -17.59 16.97 4.29
C THR A 72 -18.95 16.82 5.03
N THR A 73 -18.99 17.14 6.32
CA THR A 73 -20.17 17.84 6.87
C THR A 73 -19.70 19.27 7.11
N SER A 74 -19.92 20.13 6.12
CA SER A 74 -19.94 21.57 6.36
C SER A 74 -21.33 21.93 6.91
N PRO A 75 -21.43 22.76 7.97
CA PRO A 75 -22.70 23.30 8.44
C PRO A 75 -23.35 24.24 7.41
#